data_AF-A0A6V7YB03-F1
#
_entry.id   AF-A0A6V7YB03-F1
#
_cell.length_a   1.000
_cell.length_b   1.000
_cell.length_c   1.000
_cell.angle_alpha   90.00
_cell.angle_beta   90.00
_cell.angle_gamma   90.00
#
_symmetry.space_group_name_H-M   'P 1'
#
loop_
_entity.id
_entity.type
_entity.pdbx_description
1 polymer ?
#
loop_
_entity_poly.entity_id
_entity_poly.type
_entity_poly.pdbx_seq_one_letter_code
_entity_poly.pdbx_strand_id
1 'polypeptide(L)'
;MDLFLYSQNFKLYCPFLYVFILPGPGTIPRIVCAFVQLVPIVGGLNVFTLMFIIGIDRMLGIFFPIWYSMKSEKNYVKKLYLISLIYPLVFVAYVIRSLIQDPFLQVQCFSQDLMGVDGRSLIVGAQLVFNLLTLTCYVLMFF
;
A
#
# COMPACT_ATOMS: atom_id res chain seq x y z
N MET A 1 -26.17 -23.24 -10.71
CA MET A 1 -25.87 -23.67 -9.32
C MET A 1 -24.51 -24.36 -9.29
N ASP A 2 -23.57 -23.91 -10.14
CA ASP A 2 -22.43 -24.72 -10.59
C ASP A 2 -21.07 -24.09 -10.24
N LEU A 3 -21.07 -22.88 -9.68
CA LEU A 3 -19.84 -22.25 -9.17
C LEU A 3 -19.39 -22.80 -7.81
N PHE A 4 -20.24 -23.53 -7.09
CA PHE A 4 -19.90 -24.10 -5.77
C PHE A 4 -19.05 -25.38 -5.86
N LEU A 5 -19.11 -26.11 -6.99
CA LEU A 5 -18.37 -27.37 -7.16
C LEU A 5 -16.93 -27.17 -7.66
N TYR A 6 -16.64 -26.10 -8.41
CA TYR A 6 -15.27 -25.81 -8.84
C TYR A 6 -14.36 -25.35 -7.68
N SER A 7 -14.95 -24.90 -6.57
CA SER A 7 -14.22 -24.46 -5.38
C SER A 7 -13.70 -25.61 -4.49
N GLN A 8 -14.14 -26.86 -4.68
CA GLN A 8 -13.75 -27.95 -3.77
C GLN A 8 -12.43 -28.64 -4.14
N ASN A 9 -12.02 -28.68 -5.41
CA ASN A 9 -10.82 -29.42 -5.84
C ASN A 9 -9.51 -28.61 -5.75
N PHE A 10 -9.59 -27.29 -5.57
CA PHE A 10 -8.43 -26.42 -5.33
C PHE A 10 -8.10 -26.24 -3.84
N LYS A 11 -8.69 -27.08 -2.97
CA LYS A 11 -8.56 -26.99 -1.51
C LYS A 11 -7.17 -27.35 -0.95
N LEU A 12 -6.30 -27.99 -1.73
CA LEU A 12 -5.12 -28.66 -1.15
C LEU A 12 -3.76 -27.96 -1.38
N TYR A 13 -3.65 -27.03 -2.33
CA TYR A 13 -2.31 -26.56 -2.74
C TYR A 13 -1.93 -25.12 -2.36
N CYS A 14 -2.85 -24.27 -1.91
CA CYS A 14 -2.48 -22.92 -1.42
C CYS A 14 -3.45 -22.39 -0.35
N PRO A 15 -3.30 -22.77 0.94
CA PRO A 15 -4.03 -22.13 2.04
C PRO A 15 -3.72 -20.61 2.13
N PHE A 16 -2.56 -20.18 1.63
CA PHE A 16 -2.19 -18.76 1.56
C PHE A 16 -2.97 -17.97 0.51
N LEU A 17 -3.40 -18.58 -0.61
CA LEU A 17 -4.18 -17.87 -1.62
C LEU A 17 -5.63 -17.68 -1.17
N TYR A 18 -6.20 -18.67 -0.47
CA TYR A 18 -7.61 -18.63 -0.02
C TYR A 18 -7.84 -17.58 1.07
N VAL A 19 -6.85 -17.35 1.94
CA VAL A 19 -6.90 -16.30 2.97
C VAL A 19 -6.83 -14.92 2.32
N PHE A 20 -6.01 -14.74 1.28
CA PHE A 20 -5.82 -13.43 0.63
C PHE A 20 -6.91 -13.09 -0.43
N ILE A 21 -7.71 -14.06 -0.91
CA ILE A 21 -8.62 -13.91 -2.08
C ILE A 21 -10.11 -14.03 -1.72
N LEU A 22 -10.53 -13.84 -0.47
CA LEU A 22 -11.96 -13.75 -0.17
C LEU A 22 -12.41 -12.31 0.13
N PRO A 23 -12.62 -11.44 -0.88
CA PRO A 23 -13.84 -10.67 -0.91
C PRO A 23 -14.98 -11.63 -1.28
N GLY A 24 -15.29 -12.57 -0.38
CA GLY A 24 -16.46 -13.44 -0.48
C GLY A 24 -17.68 -12.76 0.15
N PRO A 25 -18.91 -13.19 -0.17
CA PRO A 25 -20.14 -12.63 0.40
C PRO A 25 -20.34 -12.94 1.91
N GLY A 26 -19.31 -13.43 2.61
CA GLY A 26 -19.35 -13.72 4.03
C GLY A 26 -18.94 -12.51 4.86
N THR A 27 -19.67 -12.23 5.93
CA THR A 27 -19.26 -11.26 6.93
C THR A 27 -18.25 -11.90 7.89
N ILE A 28 -17.09 -11.27 8.06
CA ILE A 28 -16.08 -11.69 9.02
C ILE A 28 -15.71 -10.56 9.96
N PRO A 29 -15.26 -10.86 11.19
CA PRO A 29 -14.87 -9.83 12.15
C PRO A 29 -13.72 -8.99 11.58
N ARG A 30 -13.86 -7.67 11.72
CA ARG A 30 -12.92 -6.65 11.21
C ARG A 30 -11.46 -6.90 11.61
N ILE A 31 -11.21 -7.44 12.80
CA ILE A 31 -9.86 -7.81 13.25
C ILE A 31 -9.21 -8.84 12.31
N VAL A 32 -9.92 -9.94 12.01
CA VAL A 32 -9.39 -11.01 11.16
C VAL A 32 -9.18 -10.47 9.75
N CYS A 33 -10.11 -9.66 9.27
CA CYS A 33 -9.97 -8.96 8.00
C CYS A 33 -8.69 -8.11 7.94
N ALA A 34 -8.46 -7.32 8.98
CA ALA A 34 -7.35 -6.40 9.03
C ALA A 34 -6.01 -7.12 9.05
N PHE A 35 -5.85 -8.19 9.83
CA PHE A 35 -4.59 -8.96 9.85
C PHE A 35 -4.21 -9.49 8.47
N VAL A 36 -5.20 -9.98 7.71
CA VAL A 36 -5.00 -10.55 6.38
C VAL A 36 -4.72 -9.47 5.34
N GLN A 37 -5.42 -8.35 5.40
CA GLN A 37 -5.32 -7.28 4.39
C GLN A 37 -4.22 -6.25 4.70
N LEU A 38 -3.75 -6.15 5.95
CA LEU A 38 -2.70 -5.20 6.32
C LEU A 38 -1.41 -5.48 5.55
N VAL A 39 -1.02 -6.76 5.43
CA VAL A 39 0.22 -7.17 4.74
C VAL A 39 0.22 -6.77 3.26
N PRO A 40 -0.77 -7.16 2.42
CA PRO A 40 -0.77 -6.80 1.00
C PRO A 40 -0.98 -5.30 0.78
N ILE A 41 -1.76 -4.61 1.63
CA ILE A 41 -1.98 -3.17 1.49
C ILE A 41 -0.71 -2.40 1.85
N VAL A 42 -0.11 -2.66 3.01
CA VAL A 42 1.15 -2.00 3.43
C VAL A 42 2.28 -2.31 2.45
N GLY A 43 2.35 -3.55 1.95
CA GLY A 43 3.27 -3.93 0.90
C GLY A 43 3.07 -3.11 -0.38
N GLY A 44 1.83 -2.95 -0.83
CA GLY A 44 1.49 -2.11 -1.98
C GLY A 44 1.87 -0.65 -1.78
N LEU A 45 1.55 -0.06 -0.64
CA LEU A 45 1.90 1.33 -0.32
C LEU A 45 3.41 1.55 -0.30
N ASN A 46 4.18 0.60 0.23
CA ASN A 46 5.64 0.67 0.24
C ASN A 46 6.23 0.61 -1.18
N VAL A 47 5.64 -0.17 -2.08
CA VAL A 47 6.07 -0.21 -3.49
C VAL A 47 5.84 1.15 -4.17
N PHE A 48 4.69 1.78 -3.95
CA PHE A 48 4.41 3.12 -4.52
C PHE A 48 5.39 4.18 -4.02
N THR A 49 5.68 4.21 -2.73
CA THR A 49 6.61 5.20 -2.17
C THR A 49 8.05 4.94 -2.59
N LEU A 50 8.46 3.68 -2.73
CA LEU A 50 9.77 3.31 -3.29
C LEU A 50 9.91 3.75 -4.75
N MET A 51 8.89 3.51 -5.57
CA MET A 51 8.90 3.92 -6.98
C MET A 51 9.07 5.43 -7.11
N PHE A 52 8.41 6.21 -6.25
CA PHE A 52 8.56 7.66 -6.21
C PHE A 52 9.97 8.11 -5.81
N ILE A 53 10.60 7.48 -4.79
CA ILE A 53 11.99 7.79 -4.41
C ILE A 53 12.95 7.53 -5.57
N ILE A 54 12.79 6.40 -6.27
CA ILE A 54 13.65 6.06 -7.41
C ILE A 54 13.51 7.15 -8.49
N GLY A 55 12.30 7.66 -8.72
CA GLY A 55 12.06 8.80 -9.60
C GLY A 55 12.81 10.06 -9.14
N ILE A 56 12.72 10.42 -7.86
CA ILE A 56 13.44 11.58 -7.30
C ILE A 56 14.97 11.43 -7.40
N ASP A 57 15.49 10.26 -7.08
CA ASP A 57 16.92 9.96 -7.11
C ASP A 57 17.51 10.19 -8.50
N ARG A 58 16.84 9.63 -9.51
CA ARG A 58 17.20 9.83 -10.92
C ARG A 58 17.06 11.29 -11.35
N MET A 59 16.03 12.00 -10.89
CA MET A 59 15.79 13.40 -11.24
C MET A 59 16.91 14.29 -10.70
N LEU A 60 17.30 14.08 -9.45
CA LEU A 60 18.40 14.84 -8.83
C LEU A 60 19.75 14.54 -9.48
N GLY A 61 19.98 13.32 -9.96
CA GLY A 61 21.18 12.97 -10.73
C GLY A 61 21.29 13.73 -12.06
N ILE A 62 20.17 14.01 -12.73
CA ILE A 62 20.13 14.74 -14.02
C ILE A 62 20.26 16.25 -13.79
N PHE A 63 19.46 16.83 -12.89
CA PHE A 63 19.45 18.27 -12.67
C PHE A 63 20.65 18.79 -11.86
N PHE A 64 21.18 18.00 -10.92
CA PHE A 64 22.24 18.43 -10.00
C PHE A 64 23.37 17.40 -9.86
N PRO A 65 24.07 17.05 -10.95
CA PRO A 65 25.08 15.98 -10.94
C PRO A 65 26.26 16.26 -10.00
N ILE A 66 26.70 17.53 -9.91
CA ILE A 66 27.83 17.94 -9.06
C ILE A 66 27.47 17.79 -7.58
N TRP A 67 26.29 18.25 -7.18
CA TRP A 67 25.83 18.13 -5.79
C TRP A 67 25.54 16.68 -5.40
N TYR A 68 24.99 15.90 -6.33
CA TYR A 68 24.74 14.47 -6.15
C TYR A 68 26.06 13.70 -5.94
N SER A 69 27.09 13.97 -6.76
CA SER A 69 28.40 13.33 -6.65
C SER A 69 29.18 13.66 -5.38
N MET A 70 28.95 14.84 -4.78
CA MET A 70 29.61 15.23 -3.53
C MET A 70 28.98 14.60 -2.29
N LYS A 71 27.79 14.04 -2.41
CA LYS A 71 27.02 13.54 -1.27
C LYS A 71 27.30 12.06 -1.04
N SER A 72 27.46 11.67 0.23
CA SER A 72 27.60 10.25 0.58
C SER A 72 26.30 9.50 0.28
N GLU A 73 26.35 8.62 -0.73
CA GLU A 73 25.23 7.82 -1.24
C GLU A 73 24.45 7.13 -0.11
N LYS A 74 25.18 6.48 0.82
CA LYS A 74 24.57 5.68 1.90
C LYS A 74 23.69 6.52 2.84
N ASN A 75 24.15 7.71 3.23
CA ASN A 75 23.42 8.56 4.17
C ASN A 75 22.23 9.25 3.51
N TYR A 76 22.37 9.62 2.24
CA TYR A 76 21.31 10.25 1.46
C TYR A 76 20.15 9.28 1.19
N VAL A 77 20.45 8.09 0.66
CA VAL A 77 19.45 7.05 0.36
C VAL A 77 18.73 6.61 1.64
N LYS A 78 19.46 6.45 2.75
CA LYS A 78 18.84 6.11 4.05
C LYS A 78 17.85 7.18 4.50
N LYS A 79 18.17 8.48 4.35
CA LYS A 79 17.25 9.57 4.71
C LYS A 79 15.99 9.58 3.83
N LEU A 80 16.12 9.38 2.52
CA LEU A 80 14.97 9.28 1.62
C LEU A 80 14.07 8.11 1.94
N TYR A 81 14.65 6.93 2.15
CA TYR A 81 13.89 5.75 2.53
C TYR A 81 13.14 5.95 3.86
N LEU A 82 13.76 6.61 4.84
CA LEU A 82 13.15 6.90 6.14
C LEU A 82 11.96 7.86 6.01
N ILE A 83 12.02 8.83 5.08
CA ILE A 83 10.90 9.72 4.77
C ILE A 83 9.76 8.93 4.09
N SER A 84 10.07 8.02 3.18
CA SER A 84 9.07 7.18 2.51
C SER A 84 8.29 6.28 3.46
N LEU A 85 8.93 5.80 4.52
CA LEU A 85 8.27 4.97 5.55
C LEU A 85 7.21 5.73 6.35
N ILE A 86 7.20 7.06 6.35
CA ILE A 86 6.19 7.85 7.07
C ILE A 86 4.79 7.54 6.53
N TYR A 87 4.63 7.43 5.22
CA TYR A 87 3.34 7.18 4.60
C TYR A 87 2.70 5.82 4.97
N PRO A 88 3.37 4.66 4.81
CA PRO A 88 2.83 3.39 5.28
C PRO A 88 2.66 3.34 6.81
N LEU A 89 3.48 4.05 7.59
CA LEU A 89 3.30 4.13 9.04
C LEU A 89 2.02 4.87 9.44
N VAL A 90 1.74 6.03 8.82
CA VAL A 90 0.49 6.79 9.05
C VAL A 90 -0.72 5.95 8.70
N PHE A 91 -0.64 5.19 7.59
CA PHE A 91 -1.68 4.25 7.19
C PHE A 91 -1.94 3.17 8.26
N VAL A 92 -0.90 2.50 8.73
CA VAL A 92 -1.01 1.47 9.77
C VAL A 92 -1.60 2.05 11.05
N ALA A 93 -1.16 3.23 11.46
CA ALA A 93 -1.70 3.92 12.65
C ALA A 93 -3.20 4.22 12.50
N TYR A 94 -3.65 4.61 11.30
CA TYR A 94 -5.07 4.86 11.02
C TYR A 94 -5.90 3.57 11.11
N VAL A 95 -5.41 2.46 10.54
CA VAL A 95 -6.07 1.15 10.62
C VAL A 95 -6.16 0.67 12.08
N ILE A 96 -5.09 0.80 12.87
CA ILE A 96 -5.08 0.46 14.29
C ILE A 96 -6.11 1.29 15.06
N ARG A 97 -6.19 2.60 14.82
CA ARG A 97 -7.19 3.47 15.46
C ARG A 97 -8.61 3.01 15.16
N SER A 98 -8.88 2.65 13.91
CA SER A 98 -10.20 2.18 13.49
C SER A 98 -10.54 0.79 14.06
N LEU A 99 -9.54 -0.08 14.25
CA LEU A 99 -9.70 -1.38 14.92
C LEU A 99 -10.05 -1.24 16.41
N ILE A 100 -9.51 -0.22 17.09
CA ILE A 100 -9.79 0.02 18.52
C ILE A 100 -11.24 0.49 18.74
N GLN A 101 -11.80 1.27 17.80
CA GLN A 101 -13.16 1.78 17.92
C GLN A 101 -14.22 0.67 17.79
N ASP A 102 -14.07 -0.24 16.82
CA ASP A 102 -15.07 -1.28 16.55
C ASP A 102 -14.42 -2.62 16.13
N PRO A 103 -13.91 -3.43 17.08
CA PRO A 103 -13.18 -4.66 16.79
C PRO A 103 -14.04 -5.82 16.25
N PHE A 104 -15.30 -5.91 16.71
CA PHE A 104 -16.21 -7.01 16.40
C PHE A 104 -17.22 -6.69 15.31
N LEU A 105 -17.09 -5.53 14.66
CA LEU A 105 -17.95 -5.18 13.54
C LEU A 105 -17.77 -6.22 12.43
N GLN A 106 -18.89 -6.79 12.01
CA GLN A 106 -18.94 -7.72 10.90
C GLN A 106 -18.90 -6.94 9.59
N VAL A 107 -17.81 -7.09 8.83
CA VAL A 107 -17.59 -6.39 7.58
C VAL A 107 -17.41 -7.38 6.44
N GLN A 108 -17.78 -6.97 5.23
CA GLN A 108 -17.32 -7.64 4.03
C GLN A 108 -15.83 -7.29 3.91
N CYS A 109 -14.97 -8.28 3.65
CA CYS A 109 -13.53 -8.04 3.63
C CYS A 109 -13.08 -7.28 2.38
N PHE A 110 -13.44 -6.02 2.29
CA PHE A 110 -12.92 -5.08 1.32
C PHE A 110 -11.95 -4.12 2.01
N SER A 111 -10.90 -3.75 1.29
CA SER A 111 -9.92 -2.76 1.75
C SER A 111 -10.57 -1.41 2.12
N GLN A 112 -11.75 -1.12 1.57
CA GLN A 112 -12.54 0.08 1.82
C GLN A 112 -13.22 0.06 3.20
N ASP A 113 -13.67 -1.11 3.66
CA ASP A 113 -14.37 -1.27 4.95
C ASP A 113 -13.40 -1.28 6.15
N LEU A 114 -12.12 -1.53 5.88
CA LEU A 114 -11.07 -1.41 6.90
C LEU A 114 -10.91 0.02 7.42
N MET A 115 -11.23 1.03 6.61
CA MET A 115 -10.80 2.42 6.84
C MET A 115 -11.98 3.40 6.91
N GLY A 116 -13.20 2.89 6.79
CA GLY A 116 -14.39 3.71 6.78
C GLY A 116 -14.49 4.61 5.54
N VAL A 117 -15.60 5.37 5.48
CA VAL A 117 -15.91 6.23 4.34
C VAL A 117 -14.84 7.33 4.14
N ASP A 118 -14.30 7.86 5.25
CA ASP A 118 -13.27 8.91 5.22
C ASP A 118 -11.88 8.40 4.83
N GLY A 119 -11.54 7.16 5.20
CA GLY A 119 -10.24 6.57 4.86
C GLY A 119 -10.12 6.23 3.37
N ARG A 120 -11.22 5.84 2.72
CA ARG A 120 -11.25 5.51 1.29
C ARG A 120 -10.85 6.69 0.42
N SER A 121 -11.41 7.87 0.67
CA SER A 121 -11.10 9.07 -0.12
C SER A 121 -9.65 9.52 0.08
N LEU A 122 -9.13 9.41 1.30
CA LEU A 122 -7.75 9.73 1.65
C LEU A 122 -6.73 8.88 0.88
N ILE A 123 -6.95 7.57 0.76
CA ILE A 123 -6.00 6.66 0.10
C ILE A 123 -6.04 6.83 -1.40
N VAL A 124 -7.23 6.89 -1.98
CA VAL A 124 -7.38 7.11 -3.42
C VAL A 124 -6.78 8.47 -3.79
N GLY A 125 -7.03 9.50 -2.98
CA GLY A 125 -6.43 10.83 -3.15
C GLY A 125 -4.90 10.80 -3.04
N ALA A 126 -4.35 10.16 -2.00
CA ALA A 126 -2.90 10.05 -1.83
C ALA A 126 -2.24 9.25 -2.96
N GLN A 127 -2.84 8.14 -3.40
CA GLN A 127 -2.32 7.34 -4.49
C GLN A 127 -2.35 8.10 -5.82
N LEU A 128 -3.41 8.89 -6.07
CA LEU A 128 -3.48 9.79 -7.22
C LEU A 128 -2.37 10.83 -7.19
N VAL A 129 -2.12 11.45 -6.03
CA VAL A 129 -1.04 12.43 -5.84
C VAL A 129 0.33 11.79 -6.08
N PHE A 130 0.60 10.61 -5.52
CA PHE A 130 1.87 9.92 -5.74
C PHE A 130 2.07 9.51 -7.20
N ASN A 131 1.02 9.01 -7.87
CA ASN A 131 1.10 8.68 -9.29
C ASN A 131 1.35 9.92 -10.15
N LEU A 132 0.69 11.05 -9.86
CA LEU A 132 0.88 12.31 -10.57
C LEU A 132 2.30 12.86 -10.36
N LEU A 133 2.80 12.83 -9.12
CA LEU A 133 4.17 13.26 -8.80
C LEU A 133 5.20 12.38 -9.50
N THR A 134 5.00 11.06 -9.48
CA THR A 134 5.89 10.10 -10.15
C THR A 134 5.89 10.34 -11.66
N LEU A 135 4.71 10.50 -12.26
CA LEU A 135 4.58 10.84 -13.68
C LEU A 135 5.28 12.16 -14.01
N THR A 136 5.12 13.17 -13.16
CA THR A 136 5.78 14.48 -13.34
C THR A 136 7.30 14.33 -13.29
N CYS A 137 7.84 13.54 -12.36
CA CYS A 137 9.28 13.24 -12.32
C CYS A 137 9.74 12.59 -13.61
N TYR A 138 9.00 11.62 -14.15
CA TYR A 138 9.37 10.95 -15.41
C TYR A 138 9.27 11.87 -16.63
N VAL A 139 8.26 12.73 -16.72
CA VAL A 139 8.15 13.71 -17.80
C VAL A 139 9.29 14.73 -17.74
N LEU A 140 9.62 15.22 -16.54
CA LEU A 140 10.73 16.16 -16.34
C LEU A 140 12.10 15.56 -16.69
N MET A 141 12.27 14.24 -16.61
CA MET A 141 13.52 13.59 -17.06
C MET A 141 13.67 13.58 -18.59
N PHE A 142 12.58 13.74 -19.34
CA PHE A 142 12.61 13.68 -20.80
C PHE A 142 12.95 15.04 -21.44
N PHE A 143 12.79 16.13 -20.70
CA PHE A 143 13.14 17.48 -21.12
C PHE A 143 14.50 17.90 -20.56
#